data_AF-A0A060YPJ3-F1
#
_entry.id   AF-A0A060YPJ3-F1
#
_cell.length_a   1.000
_cell.length_b   1.000
_cell.length_c   1.000
_cell.angle_alpha   90.00
_cell.angle_beta   90.00
_cell.angle_gamma   90.00
#
_symmetry.space_group_name_H-M   'P 1'
#
loop_
_entity.id
_entity.type
_entity.pdbx_description
1 polymer ?
#
loop_
_entity_poly.entity_id
_entity_poly.type
_entity_poly.pdbx_seq_one_letter_code
_entity_poly.pdbx_strand_id
1 'polypeptide(L)'
;MSGTGIKSVTGTPYWMSPEVINGEGYGRKADVWSVACTVVEMLTQKPPWAEYEAMAAIFKIATQPTKPFLPEGVSEAARDFVRQVFIEEKWRPTAENLLSHPFVQGGDCGGYPTAATNVATEGIIPLLPPM
;
A
#
# COMPACT_ATOMS: atom_id res chain seq x y z
N MET A 1 -1.90 33.28 27.71
CA MET A 1 -2.45 31.93 27.44
C MET A 1 -2.07 31.59 26.00
N SER A 2 -0.96 30.87 25.82
CA SER A 2 -0.42 30.58 24.50
C SER A 2 -1.29 29.53 23.83
N GLY A 3 -2.08 29.96 22.85
CA GLY A 3 -2.74 29.06 21.92
C GLY A 3 -1.67 28.39 21.08
N THR A 4 -1.23 27.21 21.48
CA THR A 4 -0.48 26.30 20.63
C THR A 4 -1.44 25.88 19.53
N GLY A 5 -1.45 26.68 18.45
CA GLY A 5 -2.15 26.33 17.23
C GLY A 5 -1.69 24.95 16.82
N ILE A 6 -2.66 24.06 16.63
CA ILE A 6 -2.48 22.81 15.90
C ILE A 6 -1.60 23.14 14.68
N LYS A 7 -0.34 22.70 14.70
CA LYS A 7 0.50 22.77 13.50
C LYS A 7 -0.32 22.04 12.46
N SER A 8 -0.71 22.77 11.40
CA SER A 8 -1.45 22.23 10.26
C SER A 8 -0.95 20.81 10.02
N VAL A 9 -1.81 19.81 10.25
CA VAL A 9 -1.58 18.41 9.88
C VAL A 9 -1.53 18.42 8.37
N THR A 10 -0.36 18.78 7.85
CA THR A 10 -0.10 19.01 6.43
C THR A 10 0.28 17.65 5.89
N GLY A 11 -0.74 16.86 5.66
CA GLY A 11 -0.69 15.49 5.18
C GLY A 11 -2.12 15.00 5.05
N THR A 12 -2.35 14.02 4.20
CA THR A 12 -3.66 13.38 4.13
C THR A 12 -3.70 12.34 5.25
N PRO A 13 -4.37 12.61 6.39
CA PRO A 13 -4.14 11.91 7.66
C PRO A 13 -4.44 10.41 7.59
N TYR A 14 -5.30 10.01 6.66
CA TYR A 14 -5.68 8.63 6.40
C TYR A 14 -4.53 7.73 5.90
N TRP A 15 -3.42 8.30 5.41
CA TRP A 15 -2.25 7.54 4.92
C TRP A 15 -1.06 7.59 5.89
N MET A 16 -1.19 8.29 7.02
CA MET A 16 -0.13 8.38 8.01
C MET A 16 -0.06 7.08 8.82
N SER A 17 1.15 6.59 9.05
CA SER A 17 1.37 5.41 9.88
C SER A 17 1.27 5.76 11.38
N PRO A 18 1.02 4.78 12.26
CA PRO A 18 0.89 5.00 13.70
C PRO A 18 2.13 5.68 14.31
N GLU A 19 3.33 5.24 13.91
CA GLU A 19 4.59 5.80 14.40
C GLU A 19 4.79 7.27 14.00
N VAL A 20 4.31 7.67 12.81
CA VAL A 20 4.37 9.07 12.36
C VAL A 20 3.35 9.92 13.11
N ILE A 21 2.16 9.40 13.37
CA ILE A 21 1.12 10.09 14.16
C ILE A 21 1.59 10.29 15.60
N ASN A 22 2.25 9.30 16.20
CA ASN A 22 2.77 9.36 17.56
C ASN A 22 4.05 10.21 17.68
N GLY A 23 4.65 10.63 16.56
CA GLY A 23 5.90 11.40 16.54
C GLY A 23 7.14 10.57 16.91
N GLU A 24 7.06 9.24 16.77
CA GLU A 24 8.16 8.30 17.04
C GLU A 24 9.22 8.34 15.94
N GLY A 25 8.87 8.86 14.77
CA GLY A 25 9.77 9.09 13.66
C GLY A 25 9.10 8.78 12.32
N TYR A 26 9.82 9.11 11.25
CA TYR A 26 9.44 8.74 9.89
C TYR A 26 10.58 7.97 9.25
N GLY A 27 10.24 6.90 8.53
CA GLY A 27 11.22 6.04 7.87
C GLY A 27 10.59 5.22 6.75
N ARG A 28 11.40 4.39 6.09
CA ARG A 28 10.98 3.59 4.92
C ARG A 28 9.77 2.70 5.18
N LYS A 29 9.58 2.26 6.43
CA LYS A 29 8.42 1.45 6.81
C LYS A 29 7.14 2.27 6.86
N ALA A 30 7.21 3.56 7.20
CA ALA A 30 6.06 4.47 7.11
C ALA A 30 5.61 4.62 5.64
N ASP A 31 6.54 4.65 4.68
CA ASP A 31 6.18 4.68 3.25
C ASP A 31 5.45 3.40 2.82
N VAL A 32 5.92 2.24 3.29
CA VAL A 32 5.26 0.96 3.03
C VAL A 32 3.82 0.97 3.51
N TRP A 33 3.54 1.58 4.66
CA TRP A 33 2.19 1.76 5.16
C TRP A 33 1.35 2.65 4.24
N SER A 34 1.87 3.81 3.85
CA SER A 34 1.14 4.72 2.96
C SER A 34 0.86 4.08 1.60
N VAL A 35 1.76 3.23 1.08
CA VAL A 35 1.51 2.44 -0.14
C VAL A 35 0.36 1.45 0.06
N ALA A 36 0.30 0.73 1.18
CA ALA A 36 -0.82 -0.17 1.45
C ALA A 36 -2.15 0.59 1.63
N CYS A 37 -2.13 1.80 2.20
CA CYS A 37 -3.29 2.69 2.20
C CYS A 37 -3.74 3.05 0.77
N THR A 38 -2.81 3.34 -0.14
CA THR A 38 -3.15 3.58 -1.56
C THR A 38 -3.71 2.33 -2.24
N VAL A 39 -3.22 1.14 -1.92
CA VAL A 39 -3.80 -0.12 -2.44
C VAL A 39 -5.24 -0.28 -1.98
N VAL A 40 -5.52 -0.06 -0.69
CA VAL A 40 -6.89 -0.07 -0.15
C VAL A 40 -7.77 0.95 -0.86
N GLU A 41 -7.25 2.16 -1.08
CA GLU A 41 -7.97 3.21 -1.79
C GLU A 41 -8.33 2.81 -3.22
N MET A 42 -7.41 2.23 -3.97
CA MET A 42 -7.69 1.74 -5.33
C MET A 42 -8.75 0.63 -5.33
N LEU A 43 -8.75 -0.25 -4.33
CA LEU A 43 -9.72 -1.35 -4.21
C LEU A 43 -11.12 -0.89 -3.77
N THR A 44 -11.21 0.19 -3.00
CA THR A 44 -12.45 0.68 -2.40
C THR A 44 -12.99 1.96 -3.05
N GLN A 45 -12.18 2.60 -3.89
CA GLN A 45 -12.39 3.93 -4.48
C GLN A 45 -12.53 5.04 -3.44
N LYS A 46 -12.09 4.81 -2.20
CA LYS A 46 -12.21 5.72 -1.06
C LYS A 46 -10.96 5.64 -0.20
N PRO A 47 -10.54 6.73 0.47
CA PRO A 47 -9.44 6.64 1.40
C PRO A 47 -9.72 5.60 2.50
N PRO A 48 -8.69 4.94 3.05
CA PRO A 48 -8.90 4.05 4.19
C PRO A 48 -9.51 4.85 5.34
N TRP A 49 -10.49 4.29 6.03
CA TRP A 49 -11.22 4.95 7.13
C TRP A 49 -12.01 6.21 6.73
N ALA A 50 -12.45 6.31 5.46
CA ALA A 50 -13.29 7.40 4.96
C ALA A 50 -14.58 7.63 5.76
N GLU A 51 -15.05 6.63 6.52
CA GLU A 51 -16.21 6.74 7.41
C GLU A 51 -15.96 7.59 8.66
N TYR A 52 -14.69 7.93 8.95
CA TYR A 52 -14.30 8.72 10.10
C TYR A 52 -13.83 10.12 9.69
N GLU A 53 -14.22 11.12 10.48
CA GLU A 53 -13.61 12.45 10.45
C GLU A 53 -12.10 12.35 10.69
N ALA A 54 -11.33 13.28 10.12
CA ALA A 54 -9.87 13.24 10.12
C ALA A 54 -9.27 12.97 11.52
N MET A 55 -9.75 13.65 12.56
CA MET A 55 -9.24 13.49 13.92
C MET A 55 -9.60 12.13 14.53
N ALA A 56 -10.77 11.59 14.21
CA ALA A 56 -11.20 10.26 14.65
C ALA A 56 -10.40 9.16 13.94
N ALA A 57 -10.09 9.33 12.65
CA ALA A 57 -9.21 8.44 11.91
C ALA A 57 -7.79 8.43 12.52
N ILE A 58 -7.22 9.60 12.81
CA ILE A 58 -5.91 9.73 13.48
C ILE A 58 -5.90 8.99 14.82
N PHE A 59 -6.91 9.23 15.66
CA PHE A 59 -7.01 8.56 16.97
C PHE A 59 -7.13 7.04 16.82
N LYS A 60 -7.92 6.57 15.85
CA LYS A 60 -8.06 5.15 15.55
C LYS A 60 -6.72 4.54 15.12
N ILE A 61 -5.99 5.18 14.22
CA ILE A 61 -4.69 4.70 13.72
C ILE A 61 -3.66 4.63 14.84
N ALA A 62 -3.63 5.63 15.74
CA ALA A 62 -2.68 5.68 16.84
C ALA A 62 -2.95 4.65 17.95
N THR A 63 -4.21 4.28 18.19
CA THR A 63 -4.60 3.56 19.42
C THR A 63 -5.18 2.16 19.20
N GLN A 64 -5.64 1.84 17.99
CA GLN A 64 -6.34 0.58 17.71
C GLN A 64 -5.61 -0.26 16.67
N PRO A 65 -5.76 -1.60 16.74
CA PRO A 65 -5.38 -2.48 15.64
C PRO A 65 -6.10 -2.04 14.36
N THR A 66 -5.31 -1.64 13.39
CA THR A 66 -5.77 -0.97 12.18
C THR A 66 -5.95 -2.01 11.09
N LYS A 67 -7.20 -2.41 10.86
CA LYS A 67 -7.55 -3.23 9.70
C LYS A 67 -8.50 -2.42 8.83
N PRO A 68 -8.08 -2.00 7.62
CA PRO A 68 -8.98 -1.33 6.71
C PRO A 68 -10.07 -2.31 6.24
N PHE A 69 -11.23 -1.75 5.90
CA PHE A 69 -12.28 -2.51 5.24
C PHE A 69 -11.86 -2.87 3.81
N LEU A 70 -12.12 -4.11 3.38
CA LEU A 70 -11.89 -4.59 2.03
C LEU A 70 -13.17 -5.24 1.50
N PRO A 71 -13.59 -4.97 0.24
CA PRO A 71 -14.79 -5.57 -0.32
C PRO A 71 -14.64 -7.09 -0.54
N GLU A 72 -15.77 -7.81 -0.62
CA GLU A 72 -15.81 -9.27 -0.77
C GLU A 72 -15.22 -9.77 -2.10
N GLY A 73 -15.11 -8.90 -3.11
CA GLY A 73 -14.52 -9.23 -4.42
C GLY A 73 -12.99 -9.11 -4.53
N VAL A 74 -12.30 -8.71 -3.46
CA VAL A 74 -10.84 -8.58 -3.47
C VAL A 74 -10.17 -9.96 -3.40
N SER A 75 -9.13 -10.17 -4.23
CA SER A 75 -8.36 -11.42 -4.24
C SER A 75 -7.71 -11.68 -2.88
N GLU A 76 -7.55 -12.97 -2.53
CA GLU A 76 -6.89 -13.36 -1.28
C GLU A 76 -5.45 -12.83 -1.21
N ALA A 77 -4.70 -12.86 -2.31
CA ALA A 77 -3.37 -12.27 -2.36
C ALA A 77 -3.35 -10.76 -2.03
N ALA A 78 -4.32 -9.98 -2.53
CA ALA A 78 -4.41 -8.56 -2.19
C ALA A 78 -4.79 -8.33 -0.72
N ARG A 79 -5.72 -9.15 -0.20
CA ARG A 79 -6.12 -9.13 1.20
C ARG A 79 -4.96 -9.48 2.14
N ASP A 80 -4.16 -10.48 1.77
CA ASP A 80 -2.98 -10.89 2.51
C ASP A 80 -1.88 -9.82 2.47
N PHE A 81 -1.61 -9.24 1.30
CA PHE A 81 -0.65 -8.13 1.15
C PHE A 81 -0.97 -6.99 2.11
N VAL A 82 -2.23 -6.53 2.11
CA VAL A 82 -2.71 -5.49 3.02
C VAL A 82 -2.50 -5.92 4.47
N ARG A 83 -2.92 -7.13 4.84
CA ARG A 83 -2.80 -7.65 6.21
C ARG A 83 -1.35 -7.68 6.73
N GLN A 84 -0.39 -8.04 5.88
CA GLN A 84 1.02 -8.10 6.26
C GLN A 84 1.62 -6.70 6.52
N VAL A 85 1.08 -5.65 5.90
CA VAL A 85 1.57 -4.28 6.07
C VAL A 85 0.97 -3.58 7.28
N PHE A 86 -0.32 -3.78 7.54
CA PHE A 86 -1.05 -3.15 8.65
C PHE A 86 -0.76 -3.82 10.01
N ILE A 87 0.50 -3.77 10.42
CA ILE A 87 1.04 -4.28 11.70
C ILE A 87 2.03 -3.27 12.33
N GLU A 88 2.51 -3.56 13.54
CA GLU A 88 3.54 -2.76 14.22
C GLU A 88 4.78 -2.56 13.35
N GLU A 89 5.37 -1.36 13.38
CA GLU A 89 6.49 -0.96 12.52
C GLU A 89 7.64 -1.98 12.54
N LYS A 90 8.04 -2.49 13.71
CA LYS A 90 9.14 -3.46 13.83
C LYS A 90 8.93 -4.72 12.99
N TRP A 91 7.68 -5.18 12.86
CA TRP A 91 7.33 -6.41 12.15
C TRP A 91 6.94 -6.15 10.69
N ARG A 92 6.58 -4.91 10.34
CA ARG A 92 6.17 -4.55 8.99
C ARG A 92 7.26 -4.93 7.97
N PRO A 93 6.92 -5.67 6.90
CA PRO A 93 7.89 -6.11 5.90
C PRO A 93 8.50 -4.91 5.17
N THR A 94 9.70 -5.11 4.61
CA THR A 94 10.34 -4.09 3.78
C THR A 94 9.71 -4.04 2.39
N ALA A 95 9.90 -2.94 1.67
CA ALA A 95 9.47 -2.84 0.27
C ALA A 95 10.05 -3.98 -0.60
N GLU A 96 11.31 -4.36 -0.38
CA GLU A 96 11.95 -5.47 -1.09
C GLU A 96 11.25 -6.80 -0.84
N ASN A 97 10.84 -7.08 0.41
CA ASN A 97 10.07 -8.30 0.70
C ASN A 97 8.68 -8.27 0.04
N LEU A 98 8.03 -7.10 0.01
CA LEU A 98 6.71 -6.93 -0.58
C LEU A 98 6.70 -7.02 -2.10
N LEU A 99 7.81 -6.68 -2.77
CA LEU A 99 7.94 -6.86 -4.22
C LEU A 99 7.85 -8.35 -4.63
N SER A 100 8.28 -9.25 -3.75
CA SER A 100 8.19 -10.71 -3.96
C SER A 100 6.82 -11.27 -3.59
N HIS A 101 5.88 -10.46 -3.12
CA HIS A 101 4.56 -10.91 -2.69
C HIS A 101 3.71 -11.36 -3.90
N PRO A 102 2.90 -12.44 -3.79
CA PRO A 102 2.05 -12.92 -4.89
C PRO A 102 1.13 -11.85 -5.50
N PHE A 103 0.66 -10.92 -4.68
CA PHE A 103 -0.13 -9.76 -5.13
C PHE A 103 0.60 -8.90 -6.18
N VAL A 104 1.91 -8.68 -6.01
CA VAL A 104 2.73 -7.85 -6.89
C VAL A 104 3.26 -8.66 -8.07
N GLN A 105 3.59 -9.93 -7.85
CA GLN A 105 4.09 -10.84 -8.89
C GLN A 105 2.99 -11.34 -9.85
N GLY A 106 1.72 -10.96 -9.63
CA GLY A 106 0.59 -11.44 -10.45
C GLY A 106 0.26 -12.92 -10.24
N GLY A 107 0.70 -13.49 -9.11
CA GLY A 107 0.68 -14.93 -8.83
C GLY A 107 -0.66 -15.50 -8.39
N ASP A 108 -1.72 -14.71 -8.28
CA ASP A 108 -3.02 -15.21 -7.80
C ASP A 108 -4.21 -14.43 -8.39
N CYS A 109 -4.23 -14.31 -9.72
CA CYS A 109 -5.48 -14.14 -10.43
C CYS A 109 -6.10 -15.53 -10.58
N GLY A 110 -6.92 -15.95 -9.61
CA GLY A 110 -7.76 -17.13 -9.78
C GLY A 110 -8.50 -17.08 -11.13
N GLY A 111 -8.07 -17.93 -12.07
CA GLY A 111 -8.81 -18.25 -13.29
C GLY A 111 -8.68 -17.32 -14.50
N TYR A 112 -7.83 -16.29 -14.51
CA TYR A 112 -7.54 -15.57 -15.77
C TYR A 112 -6.21 -16.03 -16.34
N PRO A 113 -6.16 -16.55 -17.59
CA PRO A 113 -4.90 -16.85 -18.24
C PRO A 113 -4.11 -15.55 -18.38
N THR A 114 -3.06 -15.41 -17.57
CA THR A 114 -2.06 -14.38 -17.75
C THR A 114 -1.36 -14.67 -19.08
N ALA A 115 -1.68 -13.89 -20.10
CA ALA A 115 -0.91 -13.86 -21.33
C ALA A 115 0.49 -13.34 -20.97
N ALA A 116 1.39 -14.27 -20.68
CA ALA A 116 2.81 -14.02 -20.59
C ALA A 116 3.30 -13.53 -21.96
N THR A 117 3.25 -12.23 -22.18
CA THR A 117 3.99 -11.61 -23.29
C THR A 117 5.40 -11.42 -22.79
N ASN A 118 6.26 -12.39 -23.12
CA ASN A 118 7.69 -12.26 -23.05
C ASN A 118 8.08 -11.03 -23.87
N VAL A 119 8.48 -9.94 -23.21
CA VAL A 119 9.30 -8.91 -23.85
C VAL A 119 10.68 -9.52 -24.00
N ALA A 120 10.86 -10.24 -25.10
CA ALA A 120 12.16 -10.66 -25.58
C ALA A 120 13.00 -9.40 -25.81
N THR A 121 14.25 -9.49 -25.37
CA THR A 121 15.33 -8.58 -25.68
C THR A 121 15.45 -8.39 -27.19
N GLU A 122 14.89 -7.28 -27.71
CA GLU A 122 15.14 -6.82 -29.08
C GLU A 122 16.55 -6.25 -29.16
N GLY A 123 17.46 -7.09 -29.66
CA GLY A 123 18.86 -6.75 -29.85
C GLY A 123 19.54 -7.62 -30.89
N ILE A 124 18.87 -7.98 -32.00
CA ILE A 124 19.53 -8.51 -33.21
C ILE A 124 18.74 -8.07 -34.46
N ILE A 125 19.37 -7.24 -35.28
CA ILE A 125 18.91 -6.84 -36.62
C ILE A 125 19.16 -8.03 -37.57
N PRO A 126 18.15 -8.64 -38.23
CA PRO A 126 18.42 -9.63 -39.26
C PRO A 126 18.69 -8.93 -40.60
N LEU A 127 19.86 -9.21 -41.15
CA LEU A 127 20.32 -8.81 -42.47
C LEU A 127 19.37 -9.32 -43.57
N LEU A 128 19.02 -8.41 -44.48
CA LEU A 128 18.28 -8.67 -45.72
C LEU A 128 19.12 -9.55 -46.69
N PRO A 129 18.55 -10.54 -47.39
CA PRO A 129 19.27 -11.23 -48.47
C PRO A 129 19.20 -10.43 -49.78
N PRO A 130 20.26 -10.42 -50.61
CA PRO A 130 20.27 -9.73 -51.89
C PRO A 130 19.51 -10.51 -52.97
N MET A 131 18.91 -9.79 -53.93
CA MET A 131 18.60 -10.33 -55.27
C MET A 131 19.82 -10.26 -56.16
#